data_AF-A0A514ZY81-F1
#
_entry.id   AF-A0A514ZY81-F1
#
_cell.length_a   1.000
_cell.length_b   1.000
_cell.length_c   1.000
_cell.angle_alpha   90.00
_cell.angle_beta   90.00
_cell.angle_gamma   90.00
#
_symmetry.space_group_name_H-M   'P 1'
#
loop_
_entity.id
_entity.type
_entity.pdbx_description
1 polymer ?
#
loop_
_entity_poly.entity_id
_entity_poly.type
_entity_poly.pdbx_seq_one_letter_code
_entity_poly.pdbx_strand_id
1 'polypeptide(L)'
;MKKKQVLPMLLAMLAGAILSFGSIRLIEYSFPIAVLKNMFRSSTGWEDAVKLAGVLVAMWAALLVHELGHLVTGLALKFRFHIVVVGPLGIRRNPDTDRVEGYLNRDARLYGGIAGPVPLEKGPHLRSKFAAIVAAGPIVSLFMGVVALWLGYMNAYTLTINSLAMSRIAVCFCLTFGAFSCMLFLATTVPFRTGPFFTDRARFFRLMGGGHAAAIEQATLELLVHSQSGQSYANSNPEQIDLLLNEPESSLRLFAHIMAYYRHLDRQEMMDAFERLKLAETLLEGQPEMTKIEIWKELAFAYAYIEWDVKEALANWGKIKPSPESFPSAFVYLFWASLSRAQGEPVEQINAWVTKGLAALPATLTRSEDRLRHKLLTSLTKLSVHSVP
;
A
#
# COMPACT_ATOMS: atom_id res chain seq x y z
N MET A 1 30.13 8.35 15.15
CA MET A 1 29.85 7.34 14.09
C MET A 1 30.52 6.02 14.44
N LYS A 2 29.80 4.89 14.38
CA LYS A 2 30.39 3.56 14.63
C LYS A 2 31.37 3.24 13.49
N LYS A 3 32.61 2.79 13.77
CA LYS A 3 33.63 2.44 12.75
C LYS A 3 33.11 1.54 11.62
N LYS A 4 32.07 0.72 11.88
CA LYS A 4 31.41 -0.16 10.89
C LYS A 4 30.61 0.56 9.78
N GLN A 5 30.34 1.87 9.90
CA GLN A 5 29.55 2.63 8.91
C GLN A 5 30.40 3.46 7.94
N VAL A 6 31.72 3.61 8.20
CA VAL A 6 32.60 4.45 7.36
C VAL A 6 32.85 3.82 5.99
N LEU A 7 33.12 2.51 5.95
CA LEU A 7 33.40 1.81 4.68
C LEU A 7 32.18 1.79 3.72
N PRO A 8 30.94 1.47 4.16
CA PRO A 8 29.75 1.60 3.30
C PRO A 8 29.52 3.02 2.78
N MET A 9 29.79 4.03 3.60
CA MET A 9 29.65 5.43 3.20
C MET A 9 30.67 5.82 2.12
N LEU A 10 31.94 5.41 2.27
CA LEU A 10 32.98 5.63 1.25
C LEU A 10 32.66 4.92 -0.06
N LEU A 11 32.17 3.68 0.01
CA LEU A 11 31.74 2.93 -1.17
C LEU A 11 30.56 3.61 -1.89
N ALA A 12 29.57 4.10 -1.14
CA ALA A 12 28.44 4.84 -1.70
C ALA A 12 28.88 6.16 -2.35
N MET A 13 29.81 6.89 -1.73
CA MET A 13 30.39 8.12 -2.30
C MET A 13 31.15 7.82 -3.59
N LEU A 14 31.98 6.78 -3.62
CA LEU A 14 32.73 6.39 -4.81
C LEU A 14 31.79 5.96 -5.95
N ALA A 15 30.77 5.15 -5.65
CA ALA A 15 29.76 4.76 -6.62
C ALA A 15 29.01 5.97 -7.18
N GLY A 16 28.61 6.92 -6.32
CA GLY A 16 27.98 8.17 -6.71
C GLY A 16 28.87 9.04 -7.61
N ALA A 17 30.17 9.13 -7.31
CA ALA A 17 31.14 9.86 -8.12
C ALA A 17 31.33 9.21 -9.51
N ILE A 18 31.46 7.88 -9.58
CA ILE A 18 31.59 7.13 -10.83
C ILE A 18 30.33 7.32 -11.70
N LEU A 19 29.15 7.17 -11.11
CA LEU A 19 27.87 7.38 -11.80
C LEU A 19 27.73 8.83 -12.31
N SER A 20 28.15 9.81 -11.52
CA SER A 20 28.11 11.22 -11.91
C SER A 20 29.06 11.51 -13.07
N PHE A 21 30.31 11.05 -12.98
CA PHE A 21 31.29 11.22 -14.05
C PHE A 21 30.85 10.52 -15.34
N GLY A 22 30.38 9.28 -15.23
CA GLY A 22 29.84 8.52 -16.37
C GLY A 22 28.64 9.22 -17.02
N SER A 23 27.74 9.77 -16.21
CA SER A 23 26.58 10.53 -16.71
C SER A 23 27.00 11.80 -17.45
N ILE A 24 27.97 12.55 -16.93
CA ILE A 24 28.52 13.75 -17.60
C ILE A 24 29.15 13.35 -18.94
N ARG A 25 29.98 12.31 -18.97
CA ARG A 25 30.61 11.82 -20.21
C ARG A 25 29.60 11.35 -21.24
N LEU A 26 28.53 10.67 -20.79
CA LEU A 26 27.46 10.26 -21.67
C LEU A 26 26.74 11.47 -22.30
N ILE A 27 26.47 12.52 -21.52
CA ILE A 27 25.85 13.76 -22.02
C ILE A 27 26.78 14.47 -23.01
N GLU A 28 28.07 14.62 -22.69
CA GLU A 28 29.08 15.22 -23.58
C GLU A 28 29.23 14.47 -24.91
N TYR A 29 29.11 13.14 -24.87
CA TYR A 29 29.14 12.31 -26.08
C TYR A 29 27.84 12.40 -26.89
N SER A 30 26.69 12.49 -26.19
CA SER A 30 25.36 12.46 -26.82
C SER A 30 24.98 13.81 -27.44
N PHE A 31 25.51 14.93 -26.93
CA PHE A 31 25.16 16.26 -27.40
C PHE A 31 26.41 17.08 -27.74
N PRO A 32 26.46 17.72 -28.92
CA PRO A 32 27.48 18.73 -29.21
C PRO A 32 27.43 19.87 -28.18
N ILE A 33 28.60 20.41 -27.82
CA ILE A 33 28.71 21.51 -26.84
C ILE A 33 27.80 22.70 -27.21
N ALA A 34 27.60 22.97 -28.49
CA ALA A 34 26.70 24.03 -28.96
C ALA A 34 25.23 23.77 -28.57
N VAL A 35 24.75 22.53 -28.66
CA VAL A 35 23.39 22.14 -28.27
C VAL A 35 23.24 22.26 -26.75
N LEU A 36 24.22 21.77 -25.98
CA LEU A 36 24.23 21.91 -24.52
C LEU A 36 24.19 23.37 -24.09
N LYS A 37 24.98 24.23 -24.74
CA LYS A 37 24.95 25.69 -24.50
C LYS A 37 23.56 26.27 -24.77
N ASN A 38 22.89 25.87 -25.85
CA ASN A 38 21.54 26.35 -26.15
C ASN A 38 20.49 25.83 -25.16
N MET A 39 20.59 24.59 -24.68
CA MET A 39 19.70 24.01 -23.67
C MET A 39 19.82 24.69 -22.31
N PHE A 40 21.06 24.84 -21.83
CA PHE A 40 21.34 25.41 -20.51
C PHE A 40 21.44 26.93 -20.51
N ARG A 41 21.34 27.59 -21.67
CA ARG A 41 21.22 29.05 -21.74
C ARG A 41 20.01 29.49 -20.93
N SER A 42 20.21 30.54 -20.15
CA SER A 42 19.18 31.21 -19.37
C SER A 42 19.06 32.62 -19.90
N SER A 43 17.86 33.04 -20.30
CA SER A 43 17.61 34.44 -20.63
C SER A 43 17.34 35.29 -19.38
N THR A 44 17.00 34.66 -18.26
CA THR A 44 16.45 35.29 -17.05
C THR A 44 16.66 34.40 -15.83
N GLY A 45 16.95 34.95 -14.65
CA GLY A 45 17.23 34.15 -13.44
C GLY A 45 16.12 33.19 -12.98
N TRP A 46 14.85 33.44 -13.33
CA TRP A 46 13.75 32.51 -13.03
C TRP A 46 13.80 31.22 -13.87
N GLU A 47 14.40 31.26 -15.07
CA GLU A 47 14.46 30.11 -15.97
C GLU A 47 15.29 28.98 -15.36
N ASP A 48 16.44 29.30 -14.76
CA ASP A 48 17.28 28.32 -14.08
C ASP A 48 16.62 27.76 -12.83
N ALA A 49 15.92 28.60 -12.07
CA ALA A 49 15.14 28.16 -10.91
C ALA A 49 14.05 27.16 -11.32
N VAL A 50 13.34 27.43 -12.44
CA VAL A 50 12.32 26.52 -12.98
C VAL A 50 12.93 25.24 -13.54
N LYS A 51 14.07 25.29 -14.23
CA LYS A 51 14.79 24.08 -14.68
C LYS A 51 15.19 23.21 -13.50
N LEU A 52 15.73 23.81 -12.44
CA LEU A 52 16.13 23.10 -11.22
C LEU A 52 14.93 22.48 -10.49
N ALA A 53 13.86 23.24 -10.27
CA ALA A 53 12.62 22.71 -9.71
C ALA A 53 12.01 21.63 -10.61
N GLY A 54 12.13 21.80 -11.92
CA GLY A 54 11.68 20.87 -12.95
C GLY A 54 12.33 19.49 -12.83
N VAL A 55 13.56 19.38 -12.32
CA VAL A 55 14.19 18.08 -12.02
C VAL A 55 13.40 17.30 -10.98
N LEU A 56 13.03 17.95 -9.86
CA LEU A 56 12.25 17.32 -8.79
C LEU A 56 10.85 16.95 -9.28
N VAL A 57 10.21 17.83 -10.05
CA VAL A 57 8.90 17.56 -10.65
C VAL A 57 8.98 16.40 -11.65
N ALA A 58 10.02 16.34 -12.47
CA ALA A 58 10.23 15.26 -13.43
C ALA A 58 10.46 13.90 -12.73
N MET A 59 11.25 13.87 -11.65
CA MET A 59 11.43 12.68 -10.81
C MET A 59 10.09 12.19 -10.24
N TRP A 60 9.32 13.10 -9.65
CA TRP A 60 8.02 12.78 -9.08
C TRP A 60 7.03 12.30 -10.14
N ALA A 61 7.01 12.96 -11.31
CA ALA A 61 6.15 12.59 -12.43
C ALA A 61 6.53 11.21 -13.01
N ALA A 62 7.82 10.89 -13.11
CA ALA A 62 8.29 9.58 -13.56
C ALA A 62 7.79 8.47 -12.62
N LEU A 63 7.85 8.71 -11.31
CA LEU A 63 7.31 7.77 -10.33
C LEU A 63 5.78 7.67 -10.40
N LEU A 64 5.07 8.80 -10.56
CA LEU A 64 3.62 8.79 -10.75
C LEU A 64 3.21 7.95 -11.96
N VAL A 65 3.87 8.15 -13.11
CA VAL A 65 3.56 7.42 -14.34
C VAL A 65 3.81 5.92 -14.19
N HIS A 66 4.85 5.53 -13.45
CA HIS A 66 5.10 4.13 -13.09
C HIS A 66 3.94 3.51 -12.30
N GLU A 67 3.54 4.14 -11.19
CA GLU A 67 2.46 3.66 -10.33
C GLU A 67 1.09 3.66 -11.05
N LEU A 68 0.85 4.65 -11.91
CA LEU A 68 -0.34 4.69 -12.76
C LEU A 68 -0.37 3.52 -13.75
N GLY A 69 0.79 3.04 -14.23
CA GLY A 69 0.87 1.85 -15.08
C GLY A 69 0.29 0.61 -14.40
N HIS A 70 0.67 0.36 -13.14
CA HIS A 70 0.07 -0.70 -12.33
C HIS A 70 -1.43 -0.48 -12.14
N LEU A 71 -1.83 0.73 -11.73
CA LEU A 71 -3.22 1.02 -11.40
C LEU A 71 -4.14 0.88 -12.62
N VAL A 72 -3.82 1.53 -13.74
CA VAL A 72 -4.65 1.51 -14.95
C VAL A 72 -4.80 0.08 -15.48
N THR A 73 -3.72 -0.70 -15.47
CA THR A 73 -3.77 -2.12 -15.87
C THR A 73 -4.63 -2.94 -14.91
N GLY A 74 -4.55 -2.67 -13.61
CA GLY A 74 -5.42 -3.30 -12.62
C GLY A 74 -6.90 -3.02 -12.87
N LEU A 75 -7.25 -1.76 -13.08
CA LEU A 75 -8.62 -1.36 -13.39
C LEU A 75 -9.12 -2.00 -14.69
N ALA A 76 -8.28 -2.03 -15.74
CA ALA A 76 -8.60 -2.70 -17.01
C ALA A 76 -8.83 -4.21 -16.83
N LEU A 77 -8.13 -4.84 -15.89
CA LEU A 77 -8.29 -6.27 -15.55
C LEU A 77 -9.36 -6.53 -14.47
N LYS A 78 -10.22 -5.53 -14.19
CA LYS A 78 -11.32 -5.58 -13.20
C LYS A 78 -10.88 -5.71 -11.74
N PHE A 79 -9.66 -5.30 -11.42
CA PHE A 79 -9.26 -5.10 -10.03
C PHE A 79 -9.84 -3.78 -9.53
N ARG A 80 -10.07 -3.70 -8.22
CA ARG A 80 -10.57 -2.50 -7.57
C ARG A 80 -9.41 -1.60 -7.16
N PHE A 81 -9.55 -0.30 -7.39
CA PHE A 81 -8.65 0.69 -6.79
C PHE A 81 -8.76 0.68 -5.26
N HIS A 82 -7.63 0.46 -4.58
CA HIS A 82 -7.54 0.59 -3.13
C HIS A 82 -6.60 1.70 -2.70
N ILE A 83 -5.40 1.81 -3.28
CA ILE A 83 -4.44 2.86 -2.93
C ILE A 83 -3.47 3.18 -4.07
N VAL A 84 -3.08 4.45 -4.17
CA VAL A 84 -1.91 4.91 -4.93
C VAL A 84 -1.17 5.96 -4.10
N VAL A 85 0.14 5.83 -3.95
CA VAL A 85 1.01 6.78 -3.23
C VAL A 85 2.19 7.12 -4.10
N VAL A 86 2.54 8.40 -4.18
CA VAL A 86 3.70 8.91 -4.92
C VAL A 86 4.35 10.02 -4.10
N GLY A 87 5.46 9.69 -3.43
CA GLY A 87 6.11 10.59 -2.49
C GLY A 87 5.16 10.99 -1.34
N PRO A 88 4.95 12.30 -1.10
CA PRO A 88 4.10 12.77 -0.01
C PRO A 88 2.60 12.73 -0.35
N LEU A 89 2.22 12.51 -1.61
CA LEU A 89 0.82 12.53 -2.03
C LEU A 89 0.28 11.10 -2.15
N GLY A 90 -0.88 10.85 -1.56
CA GLY A 90 -1.57 9.58 -1.66
C GLY A 90 -3.04 9.77 -1.95
N ILE A 91 -3.62 8.81 -2.67
CA ILE A 91 -5.05 8.64 -2.85
C ILE A 91 -5.37 7.23 -2.41
N ARG A 92 -6.38 7.05 -1.56
CA ARG A 92 -6.81 5.73 -1.10
C ARG A 92 -8.31 5.63 -1.04
N ARG A 93 -8.80 4.40 -0.98
CA ARG A 93 -10.16 4.08 -0.64
C ARG A 93 -10.25 3.94 0.87
N ASN A 94 -11.13 4.72 1.49
CA ASN A 94 -11.39 4.64 2.91
C ASN A 94 -12.00 3.26 3.24
N PRO A 95 -11.43 2.50 4.20
CA PRO A 95 -11.88 1.14 4.48
C PRO A 95 -13.31 1.08 5.05
N ASP A 96 -13.78 2.13 5.71
CA ASP A 96 -15.09 2.14 6.37
C ASP A 96 -16.20 2.71 5.48
N THR A 97 -15.91 3.79 4.75
CA THR A 97 -16.90 4.48 3.91
C THR A 97 -16.85 4.11 2.43
N ASP A 98 -15.83 3.38 2.02
CA ASP A 98 -15.53 3.02 0.64
C ASP A 98 -15.27 4.22 -0.31
N ARG A 99 -15.22 5.44 0.22
CA ARG A 99 -14.98 6.65 -0.58
C ARG A 99 -13.51 6.79 -0.95
N VAL A 100 -13.25 7.39 -2.11
CA VAL A 100 -11.89 7.76 -2.52
C VAL A 100 -11.52 9.07 -1.85
N GLU A 101 -10.42 9.08 -1.11
CA GLU A 101 -9.91 10.24 -0.37
C GLU A 101 -8.43 10.49 -0.70
N GLY A 102 -8.05 11.77 -0.79
CA GLY A 102 -6.66 12.20 -0.86
C GLY A 102 -6.08 12.36 0.54
N TYR A 103 -4.81 12.02 0.71
CA TYR A 103 -4.11 12.19 1.99
C TYR A 103 -2.62 12.51 1.77
N LEU A 104 -2.01 13.11 2.80
CA LEU A 104 -0.57 13.34 2.83
C LEU A 104 0.11 12.12 3.46
N ASN A 105 0.89 11.40 2.67
CA ASN A 105 1.69 10.30 3.15
C ASN A 105 2.83 10.83 4.03
N ARG A 106 2.90 10.33 5.27
CA ARG A 106 3.95 10.66 6.25
C ARG A 106 4.95 9.52 6.45
N ASP A 107 4.68 8.35 5.87
CA ASP A 107 5.57 7.20 5.96
C ASP A 107 6.59 7.26 4.81
N ALA A 108 7.83 7.63 5.16
CA ALA A 108 8.96 7.69 4.25
C ALA A 108 9.23 6.34 3.53
N ARG A 109 8.79 5.21 4.12
CA ARG A 109 8.94 3.89 3.50
C ARG A 109 8.07 3.71 2.27
N LEU A 110 6.98 4.47 2.15
CA LEU A 110 6.05 4.42 1.01
C LEU A 110 6.32 5.54 -0.01
N TYR A 111 7.36 6.37 0.20
CA TYR A 111 7.67 7.49 -0.70
C TYR A 111 8.14 7.01 -2.07
N GLY A 112 8.68 5.79 -2.13
CA GLY A 112 9.13 5.14 -3.36
C GLY A 112 8.01 4.71 -4.30
N GLY A 113 6.74 4.97 -3.98
CA GLY A 113 5.60 4.64 -4.82
C GLY A 113 4.93 3.33 -4.38
N ILE A 114 3.60 3.32 -4.29
CA ILE A 114 2.81 2.09 -4.12
C ILE A 114 1.48 2.24 -4.85
N ALA A 115 1.18 1.33 -5.77
CA ALA A 115 -0.15 1.10 -6.31
C ALA A 115 -0.69 -0.26 -5.82
N GLY A 116 -1.85 -0.23 -5.17
CA GLY A 116 -2.52 -1.42 -4.65
C GLY A 116 -3.87 -1.64 -5.32
N PRO A 117 -3.95 -2.14 -6.57
CA PRO A 117 -5.19 -2.70 -7.09
C PRO A 117 -5.47 -4.05 -6.41
N VAL A 118 -6.70 -4.26 -5.96
CA VAL A 118 -7.12 -5.44 -5.19
C VAL A 118 -8.05 -6.32 -6.03
N PRO A 119 -7.83 -7.64 -6.09
CA PRO A 119 -8.69 -8.54 -6.86
C PRO A 119 -10.08 -8.69 -6.21
N LEU A 120 -11.12 -8.79 -7.03
CA LEU A 120 -12.50 -9.00 -6.58
C LEU A 120 -13.02 -10.42 -6.81
N GLU A 121 -12.40 -11.17 -7.72
CA GLU A 121 -12.87 -12.49 -8.14
C GLU A 121 -11.73 -13.51 -8.07
N LYS A 122 -12.05 -14.72 -7.62
CA LYS A 122 -11.16 -15.88 -7.75
C LYS A 122 -11.22 -16.40 -9.19
N GLY A 123 -10.15 -17.03 -9.64
CA GLY A 123 -10.17 -17.70 -10.94
C GLY A 123 -8.81 -18.24 -11.36
N PRO A 124 -8.78 -19.12 -12.39
CA PRO A 124 -7.56 -19.79 -12.84
C PRO A 124 -6.48 -18.83 -13.34
N HIS A 125 -6.89 -17.61 -13.73
CA HIS A 125 -6.00 -16.56 -14.25
C HIS A 125 -5.70 -15.44 -13.26
N LEU A 126 -6.01 -15.62 -11.96
CA LEU A 126 -5.81 -14.56 -10.96
C LEU A 126 -4.34 -14.12 -10.87
N ARG A 127 -3.41 -15.08 -10.75
CA ARG A 127 -1.97 -14.80 -10.76
C ARG A 127 -1.48 -14.18 -12.05
N SER A 128 -1.91 -14.68 -13.21
CA SER A 128 -1.44 -14.15 -14.49
C SER A 128 -1.94 -12.73 -14.74
N LYS A 129 -3.20 -12.42 -14.35
CA LYS A 129 -3.71 -11.04 -14.34
C LYS A 129 -2.89 -10.16 -13.42
N PHE A 130 -2.61 -10.62 -12.21
CA PHE A 130 -1.82 -9.85 -11.25
C PHE A 130 -0.36 -9.69 -11.68
N ALA A 131 0.22 -10.68 -12.35
CA ALA A 131 1.54 -10.59 -12.97
C ALA A 131 1.56 -9.53 -14.07
N ALA A 132 0.51 -9.44 -14.90
CA ALA A 132 0.39 -8.38 -15.90
C ALA A 132 0.33 -6.99 -15.25
N ILE A 133 -0.40 -6.84 -14.13
CA ILE A 133 -0.42 -5.59 -13.34
C ILE A 133 0.99 -5.24 -12.86
N VAL A 134 1.71 -6.19 -12.26
CA VAL A 134 3.07 -5.98 -11.76
C VAL A 134 4.05 -5.64 -12.90
N ALA A 135 3.91 -6.25 -14.08
CA ALA A 135 4.76 -5.92 -15.22
C ALA A 135 4.46 -4.53 -15.81
N ALA A 136 3.25 -4.01 -15.62
CA ALA A 136 2.81 -2.78 -16.28
C ALA A 136 3.60 -1.53 -15.86
N GLY A 137 3.94 -1.37 -14.57
CA GLY A 137 4.73 -0.23 -14.09
C GLY A 137 6.06 -0.11 -14.84
N PRO A 138 6.93 -1.13 -14.80
CA PRO A 138 8.17 -1.14 -15.57
C PRO A 138 7.99 -0.93 -17.08
N ILE A 139 6.99 -1.57 -17.71
CA ILE A 139 6.73 -1.43 -19.16
C ILE A 139 6.36 0.02 -19.50
N VAL A 140 5.47 0.63 -18.73
CA VAL A 140 5.05 2.03 -18.93
C VAL A 140 6.21 2.97 -18.69
N SER A 141 7.02 2.76 -17.64
CA SER A 141 8.22 3.56 -17.38
C SER A 141 9.22 3.48 -18.53
N LEU A 142 9.49 2.30 -19.08
CA LEU A 142 10.39 2.14 -20.22
C LEU A 142 9.83 2.85 -21.46
N PHE A 143 8.56 2.61 -21.80
CA PHE A 143 7.93 3.21 -22.97
C PHE A 143 7.93 4.74 -22.89
N MET A 144 7.43 5.30 -21.78
CA MET A 144 7.38 6.75 -21.56
C MET A 144 8.78 7.34 -21.45
N GLY A 145 9.73 6.60 -20.86
CA GLY A 145 11.13 6.98 -20.79
C GLY A 145 11.76 7.16 -22.16
N VAL A 146 11.65 6.15 -23.03
CA VAL A 146 12.18 6.17 -24.40
C VAL A 146 11.52 7.27 -25.23
N VAL A 147 10.18 7.40 -25.17
CA VAL A 147 9.45 8.44 -25.92
C VAL A 147 9.89 9.84 -25.47
N ALA A 148 9.99 10.09 -24.15
CA ALA A 148 10.39 11.39 -23.64
C ALA A 148 11.86 11.73 -23.94
N LEU A 149 12.76 10.74 -23.86
CA LEU A 149 14.16 10.91 -24.26
C LEU A 149 14.27 11.22 -25.75
N TRP A 150 13.56 10.49 -26.60
CA TRP A 150 13.56 10.71 -28.04
C TRP A 150 13.02 12.11 -28.40
N LEU A 151 11.86 12.49 -27.84
CA LEU A 151 11.29 13.83 -28.04
C LEU A 151 12.21 14.94 -27.52
N GLY A 152 12.76 14.79 -26.32
CA GLY A 152 13.68 15.73 -25.72
C GLY A 152 14.96 15.88 -26.55
N TYR A 153 15.52 14.76 -27.03
CA TYR A 153 16.70 14.75 -27.87
C TYR A 153 16.43 15.46 -29.21
N MET A 154 15.37 15.09 -29.93
CA MET A 154 15.04 15.72 -31.22
C MET A 154 14.80 17.23 -31.10
N ASN A 155 14.09 17.66 -30.06
CA ASN A 155 13.82 19.07 -29.83
C ASN A 155 15.06 19.83 -29.30
N ALA A 156 16.04 19.16 -28.68
CA ALA A 156 17.27 19.82 -28.29
C ALA A 156 18.03 20.38 -29.50
N TYR A 157 18.03 19.66 -30.64
CA TYR A 157 18.71 20.10 -31.87
C TYR A 157 17.99 21.23 -32.60
N THR A 158 16.71 21.50 -32.29
CA THR A 158 15.97 22.63 -32.85
C THR A 158 16.13 23.90 -32.01
N LEU A 159 16.74 23.80 -30.81
CA LEU A 159 16.97 24.95 -29.95
C LEU A 159 18.05 25.87 -30.52
N THR A 160 17.69 27.15 -30.62
CA THR A 160 18.59 28.23 -30.99
C THR A 160 18.73 29.22 -29.83
N ILE A 161 19.63 30.18 -29.99
CA ILE A 161 19.86 31.27 -29.03
C ILE A 161 18.57 32.06 -28.73
N ASN A 162 17.68 32.18 -29.72
CA ASN A 162 16.45 32.97 -29.63
C ASN A 162 15.22 32.13 -29.25
N SER A 163 15.38 30.83 -28.97
CA SER A 163 14.26 29.99 -28.57
C SER A 163 13.59 30.51 -27.28
N LEU A 164 12.31 30.22 -27.12
CA LEU A 164 11.55 30.57 -25.92
C LEU A 164 12.10 29.82 -24.70
N ALA A 165 12.10 30.46 -23.53
CA ALA A 165 12.51 29.84 -22.26
C ALA A 165 11.70 28.55 -21.98
N MET A 166 10.40 28.56 -22.28
CA MET A 166 9.53 27.39 -22.12
C MET A 166 9.94 26.20 -22.98
N SER A 167 10.47 26.43 -24.19
CA SER A 167 10.98 25.34 -25.04
C SER A 167 12.21 24.70 -24.42
N ARG A 168 13.14 25.51 -23.87
CA ARG A 168 14.33 24.99 -23.16
C ARG A 168 13.95 24.22 -21.90
N ILE A 169 13.03 24.77 -21.10
CA ILE A 169 12.50 24.12 -19.90
C ILE A 169 11.86 22.78 -20.28
N ALA A 170 11.01 22.74 -21.31
CA ALA A 170 10.34 21.52 -21.76
C ALA A 170 11.33 20.45 -22.24
N VAL A 171 12.35 20.83 -23.02
CA VAL A 171 13.42 19.90 -23.43
C VAL A 171 14.16 19.33 -22.23
N CYS A 172 14.60 20.19 -21.29
CA CYS A 172 15.28 19.74 -20.08
C CYS A 172 14.38 18.82 -19.23
N PHE A 173 13.10 19.15 -19.10
CA PHE A 173 12.12 18.34 -18.39
C PHE A 173 11.94 16.98 -19.06
N CYS A 174 11.72 16.91 -20.37
CA CYS A 174 11.55 15.66 -21.12
C CYS A 174 12.77 14.74 -20.98
N LEU A 175 13.98 15.28 -21.12
CA LEU A 175 15.20 14.49 -20.96
C LEU A 175 15.36 13.97 -19.53
N THR A 176 15.07 14.81 -18.54
CA THR A 176 15.17 14.44 -17.12
C THR A 176 14.11 13.39 -16.74
N PHE A 177 12.85 13.62 -17.09
CA PHE A 177 11.75 12.69 -16.89
C PHE A 177 12.04 11.35 -17.59
N GLY A 178 12.54 11.41 -18.82
CA GLY A 178 12.87 10.24 -19.61
C GLY A 178 13.98 9.41 -18.97
N ALA A 179 15.05 10.07 -18.51
CA ALA A 179 16.15 9.43 -17.79
C ALA A 179 15.67 8.78 -16.49
N PHE A 180 14.90 9.48 -15.65
CA PHE A 180 14.37 8.92 -14.40
C PHE A 180 13.39 7.77 -14.65
N SER A 181 12.57 7.83 -15.69
CA SER A 181 11.66 6.74 -16.06
C SER A 181 12.44 5.48 -16.47
N CYS A 182 13.50 5.63 -17.27
CA CYS A 182 14.40 4.52 -17.60
C CYS A 182 15.14 3.98 -16.37
N MET A 183 15.60 4.86 -15.47
CA MET A 183 16.23 4.45 -14.21
C MET A 183 15.26 3.68 -13.31
N LEU A 184 13.98 4.10 -13.21
CA LEU A 184 12.94 3.38 -12.47
C LEU A 184 12.69 2.00 -13.06
N PHE A 185 12.60 1.88 -14.39
CA PHE A 185 12.52 0.57 -15.06
C PHE A 185 13.71 -0.32 -14.67
N LEU A 186 14.95 0.20 -14.73
CA LEU A 186 16.12 -0.58 -14.34
C LEU A 186 16.09 -0.97 -12.86
N ALA A 187 15.75 -0.05 -11.96
CA ALA A 187 15.70 -0.30 -10.52
C ALA A 187 14.64 -1.35 -10.13
N THR A 188 13.45 -1.30 -10.75
CA THR A 188 12.34 -2.23 -10.48
C THR A 188 12.50 -3.59 -11.18
N THR A 189 13.43 -3.68 -12.14
CA THR A 189 13.82 -4.94 -12.81
C THR A 189 15.05 -5.61 -12.20
N VAL A 190 15.64 -5.05 -11.15
CA VAL A 190 16.66 -5.79 -10.38
C VAL A 190 15.95 -6.69 -9.37
N PRO A 191 16.18 -8.02 -9.37
CA PRO A 191 15.41 -8.96 -8.54
C PRO A 191 15.83 -8.90 -7.07
N PHE A 192 15.40 -7.85 -6.39
CA PHE A 192 15.65 -7.63 -4.96
C PHE A 192 14.34 -7.43 -4.18
N ARG A 193 14.48 -7.36 -2.86
CA ARG A 193 13.40 -7.10 -1.91
C ARG A 193 13.76 -5.89 -1.05
N THR A 194 12.77 -5.04 -0.82
CA THR A 194 12.91 -3.86 0.05
C THR A 194 11.81 -3.90 1.10
N GLY A 195 12.17 -4.31 2.32
CA GLY A 195 11.20 -4.50 3.40
C GLY A 195 10.16 -5.60 3.08
N PRO A 196 8.85 -5.36 3.26
CA PRO A 196 7.83 -6.36 2.94
C PRO A 196 7.57 -6.51 1.44
N PHE A 197 8.07 -5.59 0.60
CA PHE A 197 7.76 -5.55 -0.83
C PHE A 197 8.89 -6.14 -1.68
N PHE A 198 8.50 -6.92 -2.68
CA PHE A 198 9.38 -7.34 -3.76
C PHE A 198 9.42 -6.27 -4.83
N THR A 199 10.57 -6.13 -5.49
CA THR A 199 10.64 -5.43 -6.79
C THR A 199 9.70 -6.08 -7.79
N ASP A 200 9.22 -5.31 -8.78
CA ASP A 200 8.24 -5.79 -9.73
C ASP A 200 8.69 -7.05 -10.46
N ARG A 201 9.94 -7.09 -10.91
CA ARG A 201 10.48 -8.30 -11.54
C ARG A 201 10.47 -9.49 -10.58
N ALA A 202 10.94 -9.31 -9.34
CA ALA A 202 10.97 -10.40 -8.38
C ALA A 202 9.55 -10.94 -8.12
N ARG A 203 8.57 -10.04 -7.96
CA ARG A 203 7.17 -10.42 -7.77
C ARG A 203 6.56 -11.07 -9.01
N PHE A 204 6.85 -10.57 -10.20
CA PHE A 204 6.40 -11.16 -11.47
C PHE A 204 6.84 -12.62 -11.61
N PHE A 205 8.13 -12.92 -11.34
CA PHE A 205 8.63 -14.29 -11.42
C PHE A 205 8.08 -15.20 -10.31
N ARG A 206 7.77 -14.66 -9.12
CA ARG A 206 7.06 -15.43 -8.09
C ARG A 206 5.64 -15.80 -8.54
N LEU A 207 4.95 -14.89 -9.25
CA LEU A 207 3.58 -15.10 -9.73
C LEU A 207 3.50 -16.06 -10.92
N MET A 208 4.38 -15.87 -11.90
CA MET A 208 4.41 -16.65 -13.15
C MET A 208 5.21 -17.95 -13.03
N GLY A 209 6.08 -18.03 -12.03
CA GLY A 209 6.82 -19.25 -11.71
C GLY A 209 5.91 -20.34 -11.14
N GLY A 210 6.50 -21.50 -10.88
CA GLY A 210 5.88 -22.59 -10.15
C GLY A 210 6.40 -22.70 -8.72
N GLY A 211 5.97 -23.76 -8.04
CA GLY A 211 6.48 -24.14 -6.73
C GLY A 211 5.99 -23.26 -5.57
N HIS A 212 6.75 -23.29 -4.47
CA HIS A 212 6.37 -22.73 -3.18
C HIS A 212 6.06 -21.22 -3.23
N ALA A 213 6.92 -20.43 -3.87
CA ALA A 213 6.71 -18.99 -4.00
C ALA A 213 5.41 -18.64 -4.73
N ALA A 214 5.06 -19.39 -5.78
CA ALA A 214 3.85 -19.17 -6.54
C ALA A 214 2.59 -19.63 -5.77
N ALA A 215 2.71 -20.60 -4.87
CA ALA A 215 1.65 -21.02 -3.96
C ALA A 215 1.38 -19.95 -2.88
N ILE A 216 2.43 -19.34 -2.32
CA ILE A 216 2.31 -18.21 -1.40
C ILE A 216 1.55 -17.04 -2.05
N GLU A 217 1.93 -16.65 -3.27
CA GLU A 217 1.26 -15.55 -3.97
C GLU A 217 -0.21 -15.90 -4.27
N GLN A 218 -0.51 -17.15 -4.68
CA GLN A 218 -1.88 -17.61 -4.89
C GLN A 218 -2.70 -17.51 -3.61
N ALA A 219 -2.19 -18.07 -2.50
CA ALA A 219 -2.87 -18.07 -1.20
C ALA A 219 -3.13 -16.63 -0.72
N THR A 220 -2.12 -15.76 -0.82
CA THR A 220 -2.25 -14.34 -0.44
C THR A 220 -3.33 -13.64 -1.27
N LEU A 221 -3.32 -13.81 -2.60
CA LEU A 221 -4.30 -13.18 -3.49
C LEU A 221 -5.71 -13.72 -3.26
N GLU A 222 -5.88 -15.03 -3.07
CA GLU A 222 -7.21 -15.62 -2.87
C GLU A 222 -7.82 -15.28 -1.51
N LEU A 223 -7.01 -15.22 -0.45
CA LEU A 223 -7.46 -14.76 0.87
C LEU A 223 -7.82 -13.26 0.82
N LEU A 224 -7.05 -12.47 0.06
CA LEU A 224 -7.39 -11.08 -0.18
C LEU A 224 -8.72 -10.94 -0.95
N VAL A 225 -8.92 -11.72 -2.03
CA VAL A 225 -10.24 -11.79 -2.70
C VAL A 225 -11.33 -12.16 -1.71
N HIS A 226 -11.08 -13.17 -0.87
CA HIS A 226 -12.05 -13.64 0.11
C HIS A 226 -12.52 -12.49 0.99
N SER A 227 -11.60 -11.72 1.58
CA SER A 227 -11.93 -10.54 2.42
C SER A 227 -12.79 -9.49 1.71
N GLN A 228 -12.69 -9.38 0.38
CA GLN A 228 -13.41 -8.42 -0.45
C GLN A 228 -14.68 -8.98 -1.10
N SER A 229 -14.98 -10.27 -0.91
CA SER A 229 -16.06 -10.97 -1.63
C SER A 229 -17.42 -10.91 -0.93
N GLY A 230 -17.46 -10.45 0.33
CA GLY A 230 -18.67 -10.48 1.15
C GLY A 230 -19.03 -11.88 1.64
N GLN A 231 -18.22 -12.89 1.33
CA GLN A 231 -18.42 -14.26 1.84
C GLN A 231 -18.04 -14.35 3.31
N SER A 232 -18.62 -15.31 4.02
CA SER A 232 -18.28 -15.59 5.42
C SER A 232 -16.81 -15.97 5.56
N TYR A 233 -16.12 -15.43 6.57
CA TYR A 233 -14.74 -15.79 6.87
C TYR A 233 -14.61 -17.26 7.31
N ALA A 234 -15.67 -17.85 7.88
CA ALA A 234 -15.72 -19.28 8.22
C ALA A 234 -15.42 -20.20 7.02
N ASN A 235 -15.69 -19.74 5.80
CA ASN A 235 -15.48 -20.48 4.56
C ASN A 235 -14.13 -20.19 3.89
N SER A 236 -13.26 -19.40 4.52
CA SER A 236 -11.89 -19.19 4.02
C SER A 236 -11.11 -20.52 4.05
N ASN A 237 -10.23 -20.70 3.07
CA ASN A 237 -9.49 -21.95 2.91
C ASN A 237 -8.42 -22.08 4.02
N PRO A 238 -8.54 -23.06 4.94
CA PRO A 238 -7.58 -23.23 6.03
C PRO A 238 -6.19 -23.61 5.54
N GLU A 239 -6.06 -24.39 4.47
CA GLU A 239 -4.76 -24.81 3.92
C GLU A 239 -3.94 -23.61 3.44
N GLN A 240 -4.61 -22.59 2.89
CA GLN A 240 -3.96 -21.34 2.47
C GLN A 240 -3.49 -20.50 3.65
N ILE A 241 -4.27 -20.49 4.73
CA ILE A 241 -3.90 -19.80 5.97
C ILE A 241 -2.69 -20.51 6.59
N ASP A 242 -2.73 -21.84 6.71
CA ASP A 242 -1.65 -22.65 7.27
C ASP A 242 -0.37 -22.55 6.46
N LEU A 243 -0.46 -22.50 5.12
CA LEU A 243 0.69 -22.25 4.26
C LEU A 243 1.38 -20.94 4.65
N LEU A 244 0.63 -19.85 4.79
CA LEU A 244 1.20 -18.53 5.10
C LEU A 244 1.68 -18.41 6.56
N LEU A 245 1.10 -19.16 7.50
CA LEU A 245 1.56 -19.22 8.89
C LEU A 245 2.96 -19.84 9.05
N ASN A 246 3.35 -20.71 8.11
CA ASN A 246 4.65 -21.38 8.12
C ASN A 246 5.76 -20.62 7.39
N GLU A 247 5.45 -19.44 6.82
CA GLU A 247 6.44 -18.63 6.13
C GLU A 247 7.40 -17.93 7.10
N PRO A 248 8.70 -17.81 6.76
CA PRO A 248 9.64 -17.12 7.62
C PRO A 248 9.30 -15.62 7.78
N GLU A 249 8.68 -15.02 6.76
CA GLU A 249 8.27 -13.62 6.74
C GLU A 249 7.23 -13.28 7.82
N SER A 250 7.58 -12.36 8.72
CA SER A 250 6.66 -11.84 9.73
C SER A 250 5.42 -11.17 9.13
N SER A 251 5.54 -10.47 8.00
CA SER A 251 4.40 -9.82 7.34
C SER A 251 3.39 -10.81 6.76
N LEU A 252 3.85 -11.94 6.23
CA LEU A 252 2.97 -12.99 5.72
C LEU A 252 2.30 -13.74 6.88
N ARG A 253 3.06 -14.07 7.92
CA ARG A 253 2.50 -14.67 9.14
C ARG A 253 1.50 -13.77 9.83
N LEU A 254 1.77 -12.47 9.91
CA LEU A 254 0.84 -11.49 10.46
C LEU A 254 -0.47 -11.47 9.68
N PHE A 255 -0.40 -11.39 8.35
CA PHE A 255 -1.58 -11.45 7.49
C PHE A 255 -2.36 -12.76 7.71
N ALA A 256 -1.67 -13.90 7.78
CA ALA A 256 -2.28 -15.20 8.03
C ALA A 256 -2.96 -15.29 9.39
N HIS A 257 -2.34 -14.77 10.46
CA HIS A 257 -2.95 -14.70 11.79
C HIS A 257 -4.22 -13.84 11.81
N ILE A 258 -4.27 -12.73 11.07
CA ILE A 258 -5.48 -11.91 10.94
C ILE A 258 -6.59 -12.69 10.21
N MET A 259 -6.26 -13.38 9.12
CA MET A 259 -7.24 -14.20 8.40
C MET A 259 -7.75 -15.36 9.27
N ALA A 260 -6.87 -16.00 10.04
CA ALA A 260 -7.22 -17.05 11.00
C ALA A 260 -8.14 -16.51 12.11
N TYR A 261 -7.81 -15.34 12.68
CA TYR A 261 -8.62 -14.65 13.68
C TYR A 261 -10.05 -14.43 13.18
N TYR A 262 -10.23 -13.81 12.01
CA TYR A 262 -11.57 -13.59 11.47
C TYR A 262 -12.32 -14.87 11.17
N ARG A 263 -11.62 -15.92 10.71
CA ARG A 263 -12.20 -17.24 10.47
C ARG A 263 -12.74 -17.86 11.76
N HIS A 264 -11.94 -17.90 12.82
CA HIS A 264 -12.35 -18.43 14.13
C HIS A 264 -13.48 -17.58 14.73
N LEU A 265 -13.38 -16.25 14.66
CA LEU A 265 -14.39 -15.33 15.17
C LEU A 265 -15.74 -15.53 14.48
N ASP A 266 -15.78 -15.70 13.16
CA ASP A 266 -17.02 -15.98 12.43
C ASP A 266 -17.61 -17.36 12.76
N ARG A 267 -16.77 -18.33 13.13
CA ARG A 267 -17.18 -19.65 13.62
C ARG A 267 -17.57 -19.68 15.10
N GLN A 268 -17.52 -18.54 15.79
CA GLN A 268 -17.75 -18.42 17.24
C GLN A 268 -16.73 -19.20 18.09
N GLU A 269 -15.56 -19.48 17.54
CA GLU A 269 -14.42 -20.11 18.22
C GLU A 269 -13.62 -18.99 18.92
N MET A 270 -14.21 -18.38 19.97
CA MET A 270 -13.75 -17.10 20.52
C MET A 270 -12.33 -17.16 21.10
N MET A 271 -11.99 -18.20 21.87
CA MET A 271 -10.66 -18.33 22.45
C MET A 271 -9.59 -18.52 21.38
N ASP A 272 -9.85 -19.40 20.40
CA ASP A 272 -8.93 -19.60 19.28
C ASP A 272 -8.73 -18.30 18.47
N ALA A 273 -9.80 -17.53 18.26
CA ALA A 273 -9.71 -16.23 17.61
C ALA A 273 -8.78 -15.30 18.39
N PHE A 274 -8.99 -15.17 19.70
CA PHE A 274 -8.19 -14.31 20.56
C PHE A 274 -6.71 -14.72 20.58
N GLU A 275 -6.40 -16.02 20.68
CA GLU A 275 -5.04 -16.53 20.61
C GLU A 275 -4.33 -16.15 19.30
N ARG A 276 -5.02 -16.28 18.15
CA ARG A 276 -4.45 -15.86 16.85
C ARG A 276 -4.11 -14.38 16.83
N LEU A 277 -4.93 -13.55 17.46
CA LEU A 277 -4.71 -12.11 17.51
C LEU A 277 -3.56 -11.73 18.46
N LYS A 278 -3.39 -12.45 19.57
CA LYS A 278 -2.21 -12.32 20.43
C LYS A 278 -0.93 -12.71 19.71
N LEU A 279 -0.95 -13.78 18.91
CA LEU A 279 0.18 -14.14 18.07
C LEU A 279 0.49 -13.06 17.02
N ALA A 280 -0.54 -12.47 16.39
CA ALA A 280 -0.37 -11.32 15.49
C ALA A 280 0.30 -10.13 16.18
N GLU A 281 -0.06 -9.83 17.44
CA GLU A 281 0.56 -8.74 18.22
C GLU A 281 2.08 -8.89 18.34
N THR A 282 2.56 -10.12 18.55
CA THR A 282 4.01 -10.39 18.66
C THR A 282 4.80 -10.11 17.38
N LEU A 283 4.12 -10.01 16.23
CA LEU A 283 4.70 -9.78 14.92
C LEU A 283 4.63 -8.31 14.46
N LEU A 284 4.15 -7.41 15.32
CA LEU A 284 3.99 -5.98 14.99
C LEU A 284 5.31 -5.21 14.90
N GLU A 285 6.39 -5.74 15.48
CA GLU A 285 7.69 -5.10 15.40
C GLU A 285 8.15 -4.97 13.93
N GLY A 286 8.53 -3.74 13.55
CA GLY A 286 8.98 -3.44 12.19
C GLY A 286 7.86 -3.23 11.15
N GLN A 287 6.60 -3.53 11.46
CA GLN A 287 5.47 -3.35 10.54
C GLN A 287 5.12 -1.87 10.32
N PRO A 288 4.48 -1.52 9.18
CA PRO A 288 3.95 -0.17 8.95
C PRO A 288 2.95 0.24 10.04
N GLU A 289 2.92 1.54 10.36
CA GLU A 289 2.08 2.06 11.44
C GLU A 289 0.58 1.79 11.21
N MET A 290 0.14 1.86 9.94
CA MET A 290 -1.23 1.55 9.56
C MET A 290 -1.62 0.11 9.93
N THR A 291 -0.71 -0.86 9.73
CA THR A 291 -0.94 -2.25 10.09
C THR A 291 -1.06 -2.42 11.60
N LYS A 292 -0.23 -1.73 12.38
CA LYS A 292 -0.31 -1.76 13.85
C LYS A 292 -1.65 -1.22 14.36
N ILE A 293 -2.11 -0.12 13.79
CA ILE A 293 -3.40 0.48 14.12
C ILE A 293 -4.54 -0.52 13.91
N GLU A 294 -4.57 -1.22 12.77
CA GLU A 294 -5.60 -2.23 12.51
C GLU A 294 -5.54 -3.39 13.50
N ILE A 295 -4.35 -3.85 13.90
CA ILE A 295 -4.23 -4.88 14.94
C ILE A 295 -4.67 -4.39 16.32
N TRP A 296 -4.30 -3.17 16.72
CA TRP A 296 -4.73 -2.60 18.01
C TRP A 296 -6.24 -2.39 18.07
N LYS A 297 -6.88 -2.03 16.96
CA LYS A 297 -8.35 -1.99 16.83
C LYS A 297 -8.95 -3.35 17.17
N GLU A 298 -8.51 -4.39 16.47
CA GLU A 298 -9.02 -5.75 16.69
C GLU A 298 -8.72 -6.24 18.12
N LEU A 299 -7.54 -5.95 18.68
CA LEU A 299 -7.20 -6.32 20.05
C LEU A 299 -8.12 -5.63 21.06
N ALA A 300 -8.36 -4.33 20.89
CA ALA A 300 -9.27 -3.59 21.76
C ALA A 300 -10.68 -4.18 21.74
N PHE A 301 -11.19 -4.53 20.55
CA PHE A 301 -12.46 -5.22 20.40
C PHE A 301 -12.44 -6.60 21.07
N ALA A 302 -11.43 -7.43 20.82
CA ALA A 302 -11.35 -8.78 21.36
C ALA A 302 -11.26 -8.79 22.90
N TYR A 303 -10.49 -7.88 23.50
CA TYR A 303 -10.46 -7.71 24.96
C TYR A 303 -11.83 -7.33 25.52
N ALA A 304 -12.59 -6.46 24.86
CA ALA A 304 -13.92 -6.08 25.31
C ALA A 304 -14.97 -7.20 25.09
N TYR A 305 -14.94 -7.86 23.94
CA TYR A 305 -16.00 -8.79 23.50
C TYR A 305 -15.78 -10.23 23.97
N ILE A 306 -14.53 -10.69 24.02
CA ILE A 306 -14.15 -12.08 24.31
C ILE A 306 -13.72 -12.22 25.78
N GLU A 307 -12.77 -11.40 26.22
CA GLU A 307 -12.15 -11.50 27.56
C GLU A 307 -12.87 -10.66 28.63
N TRP A 308 -13.75 -9.74 28.24
CA TRP A 308 -14.43 -8.79 29.14
C TRP A 308 -13.46 -7.92 29.94
N ASP A 309 -12.24 -7.72 29.44
CA ASP A 309 -11.20 -6.90 30.07
C ASP A 309 -11.29 -5.45 29.56
N VAL A 310 -12.07 -4.65 30.29
CA VAL A 310 -12.27 -3.22 30.00
C VAL A 310 -10.96 -2.44 30.00
N LYS A 311 -10.01 -2.80 30.90
CA LYS A 311 -8.77 -2.05 31.07
C LYS A 311 -7.86 -2.26 29.86
N GLU A 312 -7.65 -3.50 29.45
CA GLU A 312 -6.81 -3.81 28.28
C GLU A 312 -7.48 -3.38 26.97
N ALA A 313 -8.81 -3.45 26.89
CA ALA A 313 -9.56 -2.92 25.75
C ALA A 313 -9.28 -1.43 25.54
N LEU A 314 -9.43 -0.62 26.59
CA LEU A 314 -9.15 0.83 26.54
C LEU A 314 -7.66 1.13 26.34
N ALA A 315 -6.76 0.32 26.92
CA ALA A 315 -5.32 0.48 26.73
C ALA A 315 -4.92 0.30 25.26
N ASN A 316 -5.49 -0.68 24.56
CA ASN A 316 -5.25 -0.87 23.13
C ASN A 316 -5.94 0.20 22.28
N TRP A 317 -7.16 0.58 22.63
CA TRP A 317 -7.88 1.66 21.95
C TRP A 317 -7.11 3.00 21.99
N GLY A 318 -6.52 3.33 23.14
CA GLY A 318 -5.72 4.54 23.34
C GLY A 318 -4.42 4.61 22.53
N LYS A 319 -3.95 3.49 21.96
CA LYS A 319 -2.78 3.47 21.05
C LYS A 319 -3.11 4.01 19.66
N ILE A 320 -4.40 4.03 19.26
CA ILE A 320 -4.82 4.33 17.89
C ILE A 320 -4.80 5.84 17.62
N LYS A 321 -4.04 6.26 16.60
CA LYS A 321 -3.93 7.67 16.19
C LYS A 321 -4.10 7.83 14.67
N PRO A 322 -4.93 8.78 14.19
CA PRO A 322 -5.86 9.63 14.97
C PRO A 322 -6.93 8.80 15.70
N SER A 323 -7.55 9.39 16.73
CA SER A 323 -8.58 8.69 17.52
C SER A 323 -9.71 8.19 16.61
N PRO A 324 -10.11 6.91 16.69
CA PRO A 324 -11.20 6.38 15.87
C PRO A 324 -12.53 7.11 16.07
N GLU A 325 -12.73 7.79 17.20
CA GLU A 325 -13.94 8.58 17.48
C GLU A 325 -14.12 9.74 16.50
N SER A 326 -13.03 10.24 15.91
CA SER A 326 -13.10 11.28 14.87
C SER A 326 -13.62 10.76 13.53
N PHE A 327 -13.73 9.43 13.37
CA PHE A 327 -14.19 8.76 12.15
C PHE A 327 -15.21 7.66 12.53
N PRO A 328 -16.48 8.02 12.80
CA PRO A 328 -17.50 7.05 13.19
C PRO A 328 -17.66 5.98 12.11
N SER A 329 -17.52 4.71 12.50
CA SER A 329 -17.69 3.54 11.65
C SER A 329 -18.44 2.42 12.37
N ALA A 330 -18.93 1.44 11.61
CA ALA A 330 -19.58 0.26 12.18
C ALA A 330 -18.67 -0.47 13.19
N PHE A 331 -17.35 -0.49 12.95
CA PHE A 331 -16.39 -1.08 13.87
C PHE A 331 -16.28 -0.29 15.18
N VAL A 332 -16.22 1.05 15.10
CA VAL A 332 -16.17 1.89 16.30
C VAL A 332 -17.37 1.65 17.21
N TYR A 333 -18.56 1.56 16.62
CA TYR A 333 -19.77 1.27 17.39
C TYR A 333 -19.84 -0.18 17.89
N LEU A 334 -19.31 -1.14 17.14
CA LEU A 334 -19.16 -2.53 17.60
C LEU A 334 -18.24 -2.61 18.83
N PHE A 335 -17.12 -1.88 18.83
CA PHE A 335 -16.24 -1.76 19.99
C PHE A 335 -16.98 -1.19 21.19
N TRP A 336 -17.64 -0.03 21.05
CA TRP A 336 -18.36 0.60 22.17
C TRP A 336 -19.52 -0.25 22.70
N ALA A 337 -20.27 -0.93 21.83
CA ALA A 337 -21.30 -1.87 22.26
C ALA A 337 -20.71 -3.03 23.09
N SER A 338 -19.56 -3.55 22.67
CA SER A 338 -18.86 -4.63 23.37
C SER A 338 -18.28 -4.15 24.70
N LEU A 339 -17.71 -2.96 24.73
CA LEU A 339 -17.15 -2.36 25.95
C LEU A 339 -18.25 -2.04 26.97
N SER A 340 -19.36 -1.42 26.55
CA SER A 340 -20.51 -1.16 27.44
C SER A 340 -21.06 -2.46 28.02
N ARG A 341 -21.09 -3.55 27.24
CA ARG A 341 -21.45 -4.86 27.75
C ARG A 341 -20.46 -5.37 28.81
N ALA A 342 -19.15 -5.26 28.55
CA ALA A 342 -18.11 -5.66 29.51
C ALA A 342 -18.15 -4.84 30.81
N GLN A 343 -18.59 -3.58 30.73
CA GLN A 343 -18.77 -2.69 31.88
C GLN A 343 -20.06 -2.95 32.68
N GLY A 344 -20.96 -3.79 32.18
CA GLY A 344 -22.27 -4.01 32.80
C GLY A 344 -23.25 -2.84 32.63
N GLU A 345 -23.07 -2.03 31.59
CA GLU A 345 -23.98 -0.92 31.29
C GLU A 345 -25.39 -1.42 30.91
N PRO A 346 -26.43 -0.58 31.06
CA PRO A 346 -27.80 -0.96 30.72
C PRO A 346 -27.96 -1.40 29.26
N VAL A 347 -28.90 -2.32 29.03
CA VAL A 347 -29.20 -2.90 27.71
C VAL A 347 -29.59 -1.81 26.71
N GLU A 348 -30.25 -0.74 27.16
CA GLU A 348 -30.63 0.42 26.37
C GLU A 348 -29.40 1.12 25.76
N GLN A 349 -28.33 1.26 26.54
CA GLN A 349 -27.08 1.87 26.08
C GLN A 349 -26.34 0.97 25.08
N ILE A 350 -26.29 -0.33 25.35
CA ILE A 350 -25.71 -1.31 24.41
C ILE A 350 -26.48 -1.28 23.08
N ASN A 351 -27.81 -1.31 23.13
CA ASN A 351 -28.67 -1.25 21.95
C ASN A 351 -28.57 0.07 21.19
N ALA A 352 -28.34 1.19 21.88
CA ALA A 352 -28.08 2.47 21.22
C ALA A 352 -26.79 2.43 20.39
N TRP A 353 -25.72 1.81 20.90
CA TRP A 353 -24.49 1.60 20.13
C TRP A 353 -24.70 0.64 18.96
N VAL A 354 -25.38 -0.48 19.19
CA VAL A 354 -25.67 -1.45 18.11
C VAL A 354 -26.46 -0.80 16.98
N THR A 355 -27.47 0.01 17.31
CA THR A 355 -28.28 0.72 16.31
C THR A 355 -27.43 1.67 15.47
N LYS A 356 -26.54 2.44 16.10
CA LYS A 356 -25.58 3.30 15.38
C LYS A 356 -24.63 2.48 14.51
N GLY A 357 -24.15 1.34 15.01
CA GLY A 357 -23.27 0.42 14.28
C GLY A 357 -23.91 -0.15 13.02
N LEU A 358 -25.16 -0.63 13.13
CA LEU A 358 -25.92 -1.15 12.00
C LEU A 358 -26.22 -0.06 10.97
N ALA A 359 -26.55 1.16 11.42
CA ALA A 359 -26.77 2.30 10.53
C ALA A 359 -25.49 2.79 9.83
N ALA A 360 -24.30 2.53 10.42
CA ALA A 360 -23.01 2.89 9.84
C ALA A 360 -22.44 1.85 8.86
N LEU A 361 -23.07 0.67 8.74
CA LEU A 361 -22.69 -0.32 7.73
C LEU A 361 -23.12 0.15 6.33
N PRO A 362 -22.40 -0.26 5.27
CA PRO A 362 -22.83 0.03 3.91
C PRO A 362 -24.15 -0.67 3.61
N ALA A 363 -25.00 -0.02 2.81
CA ALA A 363 -26.30 -0.56 2.39
C ALA A 363 -26.19 -1.93 1.70
N THR A 364 -25.05 -2.19 1.05
CA THR A 364 -24.69 -3.51 0.51
C THR A 364 -23.41 -3.98 1.18
N LEU A 365 -23.49 -5.11 1.89
CA LEU A 365 -22.36 -5.73 2.59
C LEU A 365 -21.43 -6.42 1.59
N THR A 366 -20.60 -5.63 0.93
CA THR A 366 -19.70 -6.11 -0.13
C THR A 366 -18.43 -6.75 0.43
N ARG A 367 -17.98 -6.37 1.63
CA ARG A 367 -16.80 -6.97 2.26
C ARG A 367 -17.19 -8.06 3.26
N SER A 368 -16.32 -9.05 3.42
CA SER A 368 -16.52 -10.12 4.41
C SER A 368 -16.55 -9.56 5.84
N GLU A 369 -15.77 -8.53 6.10
CA GLU A 369 -15.77 -7.80 7.38
C GLU A 369 -17.12 -7.14 7.66
N ASP A 370 -17.78 -6.53 6.67
CA ASP A 370 -19.08 -5.88 6.86
C ASP A 370 -20.13 -6.92 7.30
N ARG A 371 -20.11 -8.11 6.67
CA ARG A 371 -20.98 -9.22 7.04
C ARG A 371 -20.68 -9.74 8.45
N LEU A 372 -19.41 -9.91 8.79
CA LEU A 372 -19.02 -10.35 10.13
C LEU A 372 -19.43 -9.32 11.20
N ARG A 373 -19.19 -8.03 10.95
CA ARG A 373 -19.60 -6.93 11.83
C ARG A 373 -21.10 -6.89 12.01
N HIS A 374 -21.88 -7.03 10.93
CA HIS A 374 -23.34 -7.14 11.02
C HIS A 374 -23.77 -8.28 11.95
N LYS A 375 -23.19 -9.48 11.75
CA LYS A 375 -23.47 -10.67 12.57
C LYS A 375 -23.14 -10.45 14.05
N LEU A 376 -21.97 -9.86 14.34
CA LEU A 376 -21.53 -9.55 15.70
C LEU A 376 -22.43 -8.50 16.36
N LEU A 377 -22.75 -7.40 15.67
CA LEU A 377 -23.67 -6.37 16.14
C LEU A 377 -25.05 -6.95 16.47
N THR A 378 -25.62 -7.77 15.58
CA THR A 378 -26.92 -8.43 15.84
C THR A 378 -26.84 -9.43 17.00
N SER A 379 -25.69 -10.09 17.21
CA SER A 379 -25.51 -11.02 18.33
C SER A 379 -25.56 -10.33 19.69
N LEU A 380 -25.03 -9.11 19.79
CA LEU A 380 -25.04 -8.31 21.02
C LEU A 380 -26.46 -7.93 21.46
N THR A 381 -27.39 -7.73 20.51
CA THR A 381 -28.82 -7.49 20.81
C THR A 381 -29.53 -8.73 21.34
N LYS A 382 -29.13 -9.93 20.93
CA LYS A 382 -29.77 -11.19 21.36
C LYS A 382 -29.30 -11.62 22.74
N LEU A 383 -28.03 -11.39 23.06
CA LEU A 383 -27.42 -11.79 24.33
C LEU A 383 -27.84 -10.89 25.50
N SER A 384 -28.35 -9.68 25.25
CA SER A 384 -28.85 -8.80 26.31
C SER A 384 -30.20 -9.21 26.90
N VAL A 385 -30.88 -10.21 26.32
CA VAL A 385 -32.16 -10.74 26.80
C VAL A 385 -31.98 -11.92 27.77
N HIS A 386 -30.79 -12.52 27.83
CA HIS A 386 -30.46 -13.58 28.79
C HIS A 386 -29.34 -13.09 29.70
N SER A 387 -29.78 -12.69 30.89
CA SER A 387 -28.99 -12.23 32.04
C SER A 387 -27.60 -12.86 32.13
N VAL A 388 -26.62 -11.98 32.37
CA VAL A 388 -25.27 -12.28 32.85
C VAL A 388 -25.35 -13.27 34.03
N PRO A 389 -24.44 -14.27 34.12
CA PRO A 389 -24.33 -15.11 35.31
C PRO A 389 -24.02 -14.31 36.58
#